data_AF-A0A967WHX4-F1
#
_entry.id   AF-A0A967WHX4-F1
#
_cell.length_a   1.000
_cell.length_b   1.000
_cell.length_c   1.000
_cell.angle_alpha   90.00
_cell.angle_beta   90.00
_cell.angle_gamma   90.00
#
_symmetry.space_group_name_H-M   'P 1'
#
loop_
_entity.id
_entity.type
_entity.pdbx_description
1 polymer ?
#
loop_
_entity_poly.entity_id
_entity_poly.type
_entity_poly.pdbx_seq_one_letter_code
_entity_poly.pdbx_strand_id
1 'polypeptide(L)'
;GYDVREGAAEDLPLEDGSFDLVFLLDTVEHCDDDDAVLRECYRVCAPGGHLVITVPAFMWLWSHNDVLNAHKRRYTTKELGEKLTPLGFQIQRMTYNNFL
;
A
#
# COMPACT_ATOMS: atom_id res chain seq x y z
N GLY A 1 7.91 -23.99 5.86
CA GLY A 1 7.27 -22.86 6.54
C GLY A 1 7.48 -21.62 5.70
N TYR A 2 6.82 -20.52 6.04
CA TYR A 2 7.08 -19.20 5.43
C TYR A 2 8.21 -18.51 6.20
N ASP A 3 9.02 -17.69 5.50
CA ASP A 3 9.89 -16.72 6.17
C ASP A 3 9.00 -15.56 6.65
N VAL A 4 9.01 -15.31 7.96
CA VAL A 4 8.20 -14.27 8.60
C VAL A 4 9.14 -13.40 9.41
N ARG A 5 9.12 -12.10 9.15
CA ARG A 5 9.93 -11.11 9.86
C ARG A 5 9.02 -10.12 10.57
N GLU A 6 9.31 -9.88 11.84
CA GLU A 6 8.68 -8.81 12.61
C GLU A 6 9.33 -7.46 12.23
N GLY A 7 8.51 -6.45 12.00
CA GLY A 7 8.98 -5.11 11.62
C GLY A 7 7.84 -4.09 11.56
N ALA A 8 8.19 -2.82 11.52
CA ALA A 8 7.25 -1.73 11.24
C ALA A 8 7.11 -1.56 9.73
N ALA A 9 5.91 -1.24 9.24
CA ALA A 9 5.69 -1.05 7.80
C ALA A 9 6.41 0.19 7.26
N GLU A 10 6.70 1.15 8.15
CA GLU A 10 7.42 2.38 7.90
C GLU A 10 8.96 2.21 7.92
N ASP A 11 9.46 1.05 8.37
CA ASP A 11 10.90 0.71 8.47
C ASP A 11 11.09 -0.82 8.40
N LEU A 12 11.10 -1.37 7.18
CA LEU A 12 11.15 -2.80 6.96
C LEU A 12 12.58 -3.34 7.16
N PRO A 13 12.77 -4.46 7.90
CA PRO A 13 14.08 -5.11 8.08
C PRO A 13 14.44 -5.97 6.86
N LEU A 14 14.41 -5.35 5.68
CA LEU A 14 14.59 -5.93 4.36
C LEU A 14 15.59 -5.09 3.56
N GLU A 15 16.33 -5.73 2.67
CA GLU A 15 17.31 -5.04 1.82
C GLU A 15 16.62 -4.29 0.67
N ASP A 16 17.28 -3.24 0.17
CA ASP A 16 16.83 -2.50 -1.00
C ASP A 16 16.75 -3.41 -2.22
N GLY A 17 15.72 -3.23 -3.05
CA GLY A 17 15.57 -3.93 -4.32
C GLY A 17 15.58 -5.46 -4.23
N SER A 18 15.15 -6.02 -3.09
CA SER A 18 15.25 -7.46 -2.82
C SER A 18 14.05 -8.28 -3.31
N PHE A 19 12.97 -7.63 -3.79
CA PHE A 19 11.75 -8.32 -4.23
C PHE A 19 11.28 -7.87 -5.61
N ASP A 20 11.08 -8.83 -6.53
CA ASP A 20 10.48 -8.57 -7.85
C ASP A 20 8.97 -8.25 -7.76
N LEU A 21 8.32 -8.62 -6.65
CA LEU A 21 6.91 -8.41 -6.40
C LEU A 21 6.66 -8.12 -4.92
N VAL A 22 6.08 -6.95 -4.64
CA VAL A 22 5.67 -6.49 -3.31
C VAL A 22 4.15 -6.46 -3.24
N PHE A 23 3.59 -6.99 -2.16
CA PHE A 23 2.16 -6.96 -1.87
C PHE A 23 1.90 -6.07 -0.65
N LEU A 24 1.02 -5.08 -0.80
CA LEU A 24 0.51 -4.25 0.29
C LEU A 24 -1.01 -4.31 0.28
N LEU A 25 -1.56 -5.27 1.00
CA LEU A 25 -2.96 -5.67 0.86
C LEU A 25 -3.74 -5.25 2.10
N ASP A 26 -4.61 -4.24 1.96
CA ASP A 26 -5.50 -3.74 3.01
C ASP A 26 -4.74 -3.51 4.34
N THR A 27 -3.62 -2.79 4.23
CA THR A 27 -2.64 -2.60 5.32
C THR A 27 -2.32 -1.11 5.53
N VAL A 28 -2.04 -0.36 4.46
CA VAL A 28 -1.54 1.02 4.57
C VAL A 28 -2.55 2.02 5.16
N GLU A 29 -3.85 1.71 5.09
CA GLU A 29 -4.93 2.47 5.70
C GLU A 29 -4.90 2.46 7.24
N HIS A 30 -4.13 1.56 7.85
CA HIS A 30 -3.96 1.49 9.31
C HIS A 30 -2.74 2.27 9.82
N CYS A 31 -1.79 2.58 8.94
CA CYS A 31 -0.55 3.28 9.30
C CYS A 31 -0.77 4.78 9.47
N ASP A 32 -0.10 5.43 10.42
CA ASP A 32 -0.23 6.89 10.56
C ASP A 32 0.47 7.63 9.42
N ASP A 33 1.70 7.23 9.09
CA ASP A 33 2.49 7.75 7.97
C ASP A 33 2.43 6.77 6.80
N ASP A 34 1.36 6.85 6.00
CA ASP A 34 1.24 6.03 4.80
C ASP A 34 2.34 6.32 3.77
N ASP A 35 2.82 7.56 3.70
CA ASP A 35 3.90 7.92 2.80
C ASP A 35 5.20 7.19 3.14
N ALA A 36 5.49 6.93 4.42
CA ALA A 36 6.63 6.12 4.84
C ALA A 36 6.50 4.67 4.41
N VAL A 37 5.31 4.08 4.58
CA VAL A 37 5.05 2.71 4.11
C VAL A 37 5.20 2.58 2.59
N LEU A 38 4.69 3.56 1.83
CA LEU A 38 4.82 3.54 0.37
C LEU A 38 6.28 3.74 -0.08
N ARG A 39 7.06 4.55 0.65
CA ARG A 39 8.52 4.69 0.44
C ARG A 39 9.25 3.38 0.68
N GLU A 40 8.92 2.65 1.75
CA GLU A 40 9.49 1.34 2.03
C GLU A 40 9.12 0.31 0.97
N CYS A 41 7.86 0.30 0.52
CA CYS A 41 7.43 -0.54 -0.60
C CYS A 41 8.24 -0.27 -1.87
N TYR A 42 8.53 1.00 -2.17
CA TYR A 42 9.40 1.37 -3.29
C TYR A 42 10.85 0.90 -3.07
N ARG A 43 11.40 1.13 -1.86
CA ARG A 43 12.79 0.79 -1.52
C ARG A 43 13.07 -0.70 -1.68
N VAL A 44 12.19 -1.57 -1.17
CA VAL A 44 12.39 -3.04 -1.22
C VAL A 44 12.03 -3.64 -2.57
N CYS A 45 11.26 -2.93 -3.40
CA CYS A 45 10.92 -3.36 -4.75
C CYS A 45 12.15 -3.27 -5.67
N ALA A 46 12.50 -4.38 -6.30
CA ALA A 46 13.60 -4.46 -7.26
C ALA A 46 13.37 -3.51 -8.45
N PRO A 47 14.43 -3.01 -9.11
CA PRO A 47 14.30 -2.32 -10.39
C PRO A 47 13.55 -3.18 -11.42
N GLY A 48 12.41 -2.68 -11.92
CA GLY A 48 11.52 -3.43 -12.81
C GLY A 48 10.54 -4.38 -12.11
N GLY A 49 10.60 -4.45 -10.77
CA GLY A 49 9.62 -5.15 -9.95
C GLY A 49 8.28 -4.42 -9.89
N HIS A 50 7.29 -5.07 -9.26
CA HIS A 50 5.92 -4.58 -9.21
C HIS A 50 5.41 -4.46 -7.78
N LEU A 51 4.62 -3.42 -7.52
CA LEU A 51 3.80 -3.29 -6.33
C LEU A 51 2.35 -3.63 -6.68
N VAL A 52 1.74 -4.54 -5.92
CA VAL A 52 0.30 -4.78 -5.93
C VAL A 52 -0.27 -4.28 -4.62
N ILE A 53 -1.21 -3.35 -4.73
CA ILE A 53 -1.80 -2.65 -3.58
C ILE A 53 -3.32 -2.72 -3.62
N THR A 54 -3.92 -3.08 -2.48
CA THR A 54 -5.36 -2.97 -2.24
C THR A 54 -5.61 -2.08 -1.04
N VAL A 55 -6.60 -1.21 -1.16
CA VAL A 55 -7.02 -0.27 -0.11
C VAL A 55 -8.52 -0.06 -0.18
N PRO A 56 -9.19 0.28 0.94
CA PRO A 56 -10.59 0.62 0.93
C PRO A 56 -10.83 1.90 0.13
N ALA A 57 -11.80 1.84 -0.79
CA ALA A 57 -12.11 2.94 -1.68
C ALA A 57 -13.01 4.00 -1.01
N PHE A 58 -12.75 5.27 -1.34
CA PHE A 58 -13.57 6.45 -1.07
C PHE A 58 -13.90 6.76 0.40
N MET A 59 -13.48 7.92 0.89
CA MET A 59 -13.84 8.37 2.25
C MET A 59 -15.35 8.51 2.51
N TRP A 60 -16.16 8.79 1.49
CA TRP A 60 -17.61 8.89 1.66
C TRP A 60 -18.30 7.54 1.92
N LEU A 61 -17.62 6.42 1.64
CA LEU A 61 -18.06 5.06 1.99
C LEU A 61 -17.65 4.64 3.41
N TRP A 62 -17.08 5.56 4.20
CA TRP A 62 -16.72 5.29 5.59
C TRP A 62 -17.91 4.79 6.40
N SER A 63 -17.69 3.75 7.20
CA SER A 63 -18.74 3.01 7.88
C SER A 63 -18.28 2.52 9.26
N HIS A 64 -19.20 1.88 9.99
CA HIS A 64 -18.86 1.20 11.25
C HIS A 64 -17.79 0.12 11.05
N ASN A 65 -17.72 -0.51 9.88
CA ASN A 65 -16.70 -1.51 9.57
C ASN A 65 -15.28 -0.90 9.62
N ASP A 66 -15.10 0.32 9.13
CA ASP A 66 -13.80 1.00 9.19
C ASP A 66 -13.36 1.27 10.63
N VAL A 67 -14.32 1.64 11.49
CA VAL A 67 -14.05 1.86 12.92
C VAL A 67 -13.64 0.56 13.60
N LEU A 68 -14.34 -0.56 13.31
CA LEU A 68 -14.02 -1.87 13.88
C LEU A 68 -12.64 -2.38 13.43
N ASN A 69 -12.25 -2.11 12.19
CA ASN A 69 -10.93 -2.46 11.68
C ASN A 69 -9.86 -1.43 12.06
N ALA A 70 -10.21 -0.37 12.80
CA ALA A 70 -9.31 0.71 13.13
C ALA A 70 -8.61 1.32 11.89
N HIS A 71 -9.33 1.42 10.77
CA HIS A 71 -8.87 2.18 9.62
C HIS A 71 -8.66 3.64 10.03
N LYS A 72 -7.76 4.31 9.33
CA LYS A 72 -7.51 5.75 9.48
C LYS A 72 -7.96 6.54 8.28
N ARG A 73 -8.03 5.90 7.11
CA ARG A 73 -8.36 6.54 5.84
C ARG A 73 -8.83 5.54 4.79
N ARG A 74 -9.33 6.07 3.69
CA ARG A 74 -9.71 5.40 2.45
C ARG A 74 -9.19 6.23 1.30
N TYR A 75 -9.02 5.62 0.13
CA TYR A 75 -8.37 6.26 -1.00
C TYR A 75 -9.28 6.29 -2.23
N THR A 76 -9.15 7.33 -3.02
CA THR A 76 -9.48 7.31 -4.44
C THR A 76 -8.29 6.80 -5.24
N THR A 77 -8.53 6.34 -6.47
CA THR A 77 -7.44 6.03 -7.41
C THR A 77 -6.57 7.25 -7.68
N LYS A 78 -7.16 8.45 -7.69
CA LYS A 78 -6.41 9.70 -7.87
C LYS A 78 -5.42 9.93 -6.72
N GLU A 79 -5.90 9.92 -5.47
CA GLU A 79 -5.05 10.16 -4.29
C GLU A 79 -3.93 9.11 -4.18
N LEU A 80 -4.25 7.84 -4.41
CA LEU A 80 -3.24 6.78 -4.36
C LEU A 80 -2.21 6.92 -5.49
N GLY A 81 -2.65 7.24 -6.71
CA GLY A 81 -1.76 7.51 -7.83
C GLY A 81 -0.86 8.72 -7.62
N GLU A 82 -1.38 9.79 -7.02
CA GLU A 82 -0.62 11.00 -6.68
C GLU A 82 0.46 10.74 -5.61
N LYS A 83 0.25 9.76 -4.72
CA LYS A 83 1.27 9.31 -3.76
C LYS A 83 2.33 8.40 -4.38
N LEU A 84 1.94 7.48 -5.26
CA LEU A 84 2.85 6.49 -5.83
C LEU A 84 3.75 7.05 -6.95
N THR A 85 3.22 7.94 -7.79
CA THR A 85 3.95 8.45 -8.97
C THR A 85 5.24 9.20 -8.60
N PRO A 86 5.26 10.09 -7.59
CA PRO A 86 6.49 10.79 -7.18
C PRO A 86 7.59 9.87 -6.63
N LEU A 87 7.25 8.68 -6.14
CA LEU A 87 8.23 7.70 -5.67
C LEU A 87 8.97 7.03 -6.83
N GLY A 88 8.45 7.12 -8.05
CA GLY A 88 9.03 6.49 -9.24
C GLY A 88 8.27 5.27 -9.75
N PHE A 89 7.12 4.93 -9.15
CA PHE A 89 6.24 3.90 -9.69
C PHE A 89 5.55 4.37 -10.98
N GLN A 90 5.43 3.45 -11.94
CA GLN A 90 4.60 3.62 -13.12
C GLN A 90 3.31 2.83 -12.98
N ILE A 91 2.17 3.51 -13.06
CA ILE A 91 0.86 2.87 -12.88
C ILE A 91 0.51 2.03 -14.11
N GLN A 92 0.65 0.71 -14.00
CA GLN A 92 0.24 -0.25 -15.05
C GLN A 92 -1.28 -0.44 -15.08
N ARG A 93 -1.90 -0.53 -13.90
CA ARG A 93 -3.34 -0.66 -13.74
C ARG A 93 -3.77 -0.09 -12.39
N MET A 94 -4.85 0.67 -12.39
CA MET A 94 -5.49 1.13 -11.18
C MET A 94 -7.00 1.21 -11.40
N THR A 95 -7.74 0.41 -10.63
CA THR A 95 -9.18 0.25 -10.81
C THR A 95 -9.83 0.04 -9.45
N TYR A 96 -11.07 0.49 -9.31
CA TYR A 96 -11.92 0.04 -8.21
C TYR A 96 -12.36 -1.41 -8.47
N ASN A 97 -12.51 -2.20 -7.41
CA ASN A 97 -13.07 -3.54 -7.45
C ASN A 97 -14.28 -3.62 -6.52
N ASN A 98 -15.06 -4.71 -6.61
CA ASN A 98 -16.26 -4.94 -5.79
C ASN A 98 -17.41 -3.92 -6.01
N PHE A 99 -17.39 -3.19 -7.13
CA PHE A 99 -18.56 -2.47 -7.63
C PHE A 99 -19.26 -3.36 -8.65
N LEU A 100 -20.55 -3.62 -8.43
CA LEU A 100 -21.42 -4.47 -9.26
C LEU A 100 -21.40 -4.05 -10.74
#